data_AF-A0A2E0KV17-F1
#
_entry.id   AF-A0A2E0KV17-F1
#
_cell.length_a   1.000
_cell.length_b   1.000
_cell.length_c   1.000
_cell.angle_alpha   90.00
_cell.angle_beta   90.00
_cell.angle_gamma   90.00
#
_symmetry.space_group_name_H-M   'P 1'
#
loop_
_entity.id
_entity.type
_entity.pdbx_description
1 polymer ?
#
loop_
_entity_poly.entity_id
_entity_poly.type
_entity_poly.pdbx_seq_one_letter_code
_entity_poly.pdbx_strand_id
1 'polypeptide(L)'
;MGDKGALVTSNAGMRLIAQQTLLNRGDADRLRHFIRESYTPDALETQSVDDRLADLQQTGKQRVFQVLAVDKHQALVLMQAQRDEGLYMTQINVEEDYPHRITVYSQQPLNEA
;
A
#
# COMPACT_ATOMS: atom_id res chain seq x y z
N MET A 1 22.12 -0.62 -6.02
CA MET A 1 20.76 -1.19 -5.91
C MET A 1 19.84 0.02 -5.86
N GLY A 2 19.02 0.26 -6.89
CA GLY A 2 18.18 1.47 -6.92
C GLY A 2 17.16 1.49 -5.78
N ASP A 3 16.63 2.66 -5.43
CA ASP A 3 15.76 2.87 -4.25
C ASP A 3 14.56 1.90 -4.17
N LYS A 4 14.06 1.42 -5.32
CA LYS A 4 13.01 0.40 -5.41
C LYS A 4 13.42 -0.96 -4.80
N GLY A 5 14.71 -1.28 -4.83
CA GLY A 5 15.27 -2.48 -4.23
C GLY A 5 15.24 -2.46 -2.69
N ALA A 6 15.08 -1.31 -2.06
CA ALA A 6 14.96 -1.23 -0.61
C ALA A 6 13.58 -1.69 -0.11
N LEU A 7 12.54 -1.64 -0.96
CA LEU A 7 11.21 -2.15 -0.61
C LEU A 7 11.20 -3.67 -0.43
N VAL A 8 11.98 -4.42 -1.23
CA VAL A 8 12.00 -5.89 -1.13
C VAL A 8 12.72 -6.41 0.11
N THR A 9 13.48 -5.56 0.79
CA THR A 9 14.16 -5.88 2.05
C THR A 9 13.41 -5.37 3.28
N SER A 10 12.27 -4.69 3.09
CA SER A 10 11.43 -4.12 4.14
C SER A 10 10.17 -4.96 4.34
N ASN A 11 9.78 -5.23 5.59
CA ASN A 11 8.52 -5.93 5.86
C ASN A 11 7.32 -5.10 5.37
N ALA A 12 7.37 -3.78 5.62
CA ALA A 12 6.37 -2.84 5.12
C ALA A 12 6.38 -2.75 3.59
N GLY A 13 7.56 -2.66 2.99
CA GLY A 13 7.72 -2.66 1.54
C GLY A 13 7.17 -3.93 0.88
N MET A 14 7.41 -5.11 1.46
CA MET A 14 6.87 -6.37 0.97
C MET A 14 5.34 -6.43 1.07
N ARG A 15 4.74 -5.87 2.13
CA ARG A 15 3.28 -5.75 2.24
C ARG A 15 2.70 -4.82 1.18
N LEU A 16 3.34 -3.70 0.91
CA LEU A 16 2.95 -2.78 -0.17
C LEU A 16 3.02 -3.47 -1.54
N ILE A 17 4.12 -4.18 -1.82
CA ILE A 17 4.31 -4.92 -3.07
C ILE A 17 3.21 -5.98 -3.25
N ALA A 18 2.90 -6.74 -2.20
CA ALA A 18 1.84 -7.75 -2.26
C ALA A 18 0.47 -7.12 -2.56
N GLN A 19 0.08 -6.07 -1.83
CA GLN A 19 -1.18 -5.35 -2.05
C GLN A 19 -1.25 -4.78 -3.48
N GLN A 20 -0.20 -4.09 -3.92
CA GLN A 20 -0.15 -3.47 -5.23
C GLN A 20 -0.18 -4.50 -6.37
N THR A 21 0.43 -5.67 -6.17
CA THR A 21 0.41 -6.76 -7.14
C THR A 21 -1.02 -7.27 -7.35
N LEU A 22 -1.79 -7.43 -6.27
CA LEU A 22 -3.19 -7.86 -6.34
C LEU A 22 -4.07 -6.80 -7.02
N LEU A 23 -3.91 -5.53 -6.61
CA LEU A 23 -4.60 -4.39 -7.23
C LEU A 23 -4.30 -4.31 -8.74
N ASN A 24 -3.04 -4.38 -9.14
CA ASN A 24 -2.63 -4.26 -10.55
C ASN A 24 -3.07 -5.44 -11.42
N ARG A 25 -3.28 -6.62 -10.82
CA ARG A 25 -3.86 -7.79 -11.50
C ARG A 25 -5.38 -7.68 -11.68
N GLY A 26 -6.04 -6.82 -10.90
CA GLY A 26 -7.49 -6.67 -10.92
C GLY A 26 -8.24 -7.82 -10.22
N ASP A 27 -7.56 -8.55 -9.32
CA ASP A 27 -8.15 -9.67 -8.58
C ASP A 27 -8.77 -9.15 -7.26
N ALA A 28 -10.01 -8.67 -7.36
CA ALA A 28 -10.71 -8.03 -6.26
C ALA A 28 -10.94 -8.96 -5.05
N ASP A 29 -11.27 -10.23 -5.30
CA ASP A 29 -11.52 -11.20 -4.24
C ASP A 29 -10.25 -11.51 -3.44
N ARG A 30 -9.12 -11.70 -4.14
CA ARG A 30 -7.84 -11.89 -3.45
C ARG A 30 -7.37 -10.63 -2.75
N LEU A 31 -7.60 -9.44 -3.32
CA LEU A 31 -7.29 -8.18 -2.66
C LEU A 31 -8.11 -8.02 -1.38
N ARG A 32 -9.42 -8.30 -1.43
CA ARG A 32 -10.30 -8.29 -0.26
C ARG A 32 -9.81 -9.23 0.84
N HIS A 33 -9.46 -10.46 0.46
CA HIS A 33 -8.91 -11.44 1.40
C HIS A 33 -7.57 -10.96 1.99
N PHE A 34 -6.68 -10.41 1.17
CA PHE A 34 -5.42 -9.85 1.63
C PHE A 34 -5.63 -8.73 2.67
N ILE A 35 -6.56 -7.80 2.41
CA ILE A 35 -6.87 -6.70 3.35
C ILE A 35 -7.36 -7.28 4.68
N ARG A 36 -8.27 -8.26 4.66
CA ARG A 36 -8.79 -8.89 5.87
C ARG A 36 -7.70 -9.56 6.72
N GLU A 37 -6.79 -10.29 6.08
CA GLU A 37 -5.79 -11.11 6.81
C GLU A 37 -4.52 -10.34 7.17
N SER A 38 -4.16 -9.33 6.37
CA SER A 38 -2.88 -8.63 6.49
C SER A 38 -2.96 -7.35 7.28
N TYR A 39 -4.13 -6.86 7.67
CA TYR A 39 -4.30 -5.66 8.49
C TYR A 39 -4.57 -6.03 9.95
N THR A 40 -4.23 -5.13 10.88
CA THR A 40 -4.62 -5.30 12.28
C THR A 40 -6.11 -5.04 12.48
N PRO A 41 -6.74 -5.60 13.54
CA PRO A 41 -8.14 -5.30 13.88
C PRO A 41 -8.38 -3.79 14.00
N ASP A 42 -7.55 -3.08 14.75
CA ASP A 42 -7.67 -1.62 14.96
C ASP A 42 -7.63 -0.82 13.64
N ALA A 43 -6.77 -1.24 12.69
CA ALA A 43 -6.70 -0.61 11.38
C ALA A 43 -7.96 -0.86 10.55
N LEU A 44 -8.59 -2.03 10.71
CA LEU A 44 -9.85 -2.39 10.06
C LEU A 44 -11.08 -1.76 10.73
N GLU A 45 -11.01 -1.45 12.02
CA GLU A 45 -12.02 -0.65 12.72
C GLU A 45 -12.01 0.81 12.25
N THR A 46 -10.82 1.37 12.03
CA THR A 46 -10.67 2.74 11.52
C THR A 46 -11.18 2.88 10.09
N GLN A 47 -10.91 1.87 9.25
CA GLN A 47 -11.41 1.82 7.88
C GLN A 47 -11.65 0.38 7.47
N SER A 48 -12.90 0.05 7.14
CA SER A 48 -13.32 -1.32 6.91
C SER A 48 -12.63 -1.93 5.68
N VAL A 49 -12.69 -3.27 5.59
CA VAL A 49 -12.19 -4.00 4.41
C VAL A 49 -12.85 -3.49 3.12
N ASP A 50 -14.15 -3.17 3.17
CA ASP A 50 -14.93 -2.76 2.00
C ASP A 50 -14.60 -1.34 1.57
N ASP A 51 -14.45 -0.42 2.52
CA ASP A 51 -14.06 0.96 2.23
C ASP A 51 -12.64 1.01 1.63
N ARG A 52 -11.70 0.26 2.21
CA ARG A 52 -10.34 0.15 1.67
C ARG A 52 -10.31 -0.42 0.25
N LEU A 53 -11.09 -1.47 0.01
CA LEU A 53 -11.17 -2.09 -1.31
C LEU A 53 -11.76 -1.10 -2.32
N ALA A 54 -12.81 -0.37 -1.96
CA ALA A 54 -13.43 0.65 -2.80
C ALA A 54 -12.43 1.76 -3.16
N ASP A 55 -11.70 2.30 -2.17
CA ASP A 55 -10.68 3.34 -2.38
C ASP A 55 -9.57 2.87 -3.33
N LEU A 56 -9.03 1.68 -3.10
CA LEU A 56 -7.98 1.10 -3.95
C LEU A 56 -8.48 0.86 -5.39
N GLN A 57 -9.72 0.40 -5.55
CA GLN A 57 -10.31 0.21 -6.87
C GLN A 57 -10.57 1.54 -7.59
N GLN A 58 -10.95 2.58 -6.83
CA GLN A 58 -11.19 3.92 -7.37
C GLN A 58 -9.90 4.53 -7.92
N THR A 59 -8.76 4.39 -7.21
CA THR A 59 -7.46 4.87 -7.69
C THR A 59 -6.88 4.01 -8.81
N GLY A 60 -7.24 2.73 -8.85
CA GLY A 60 -6.93 1.82 -9.93
C GLY A 60 -5.46 1.39 -9.95
N LYS A 61 -4.96 1.00 -11.13
CA LYS A 61 -3.59 0.48 -11.24
C LYS A 61 -2.56 1.57 -10.99
N GLN A 62 -1.54 1.26 -10.20
CA GLN A 62 -0.48 2.19 -9.84
C GLN A 62 0.90 1.56 -10.02
N ARG A 63 1.92 2.40 -10.18
CA ARG A 63 3.33 2.01 -10.20
C ARG A 63 4.12 2.86 -9.22
N VAL A 64 5.19 2.28 -8.66
CA VAL A 64 6.16 3.05 -7.86
C VAL A 64 6.83 4.09 -8.76
N PHE A 65 6.60 5.36 -8.46
CA PHE A 65 7.30 6.48 -9.07
C PHE A 65 8.65 6.68 -8.38
N GLN A 66 8.63 6.90 -7.07
CA GLN A 66 9.82 7.14 -6.24
C GLN A 66 9.62 6.58 -4.82
N VAL A 67 10.68 6.02 -4.23
CA VAL A 67 10.70 5.68 -2.80
C VAL A 67 11.26 6.88 -2.05
N LEU A 68 10.51 7.42 -1.08
CA LEU A 68 10.89 8.63 -0.34
C LEU A 68 11.60 8.28 0.97
N ALA A 69 11.07 7.29 1.69
CA ALA A 69 11.68 6.75 2.90
C ALA A 69 11.31 5.29 3.07
N VAL A 70 12.20 4.51 3.66
CA VAL A 70 11.95 3.10 3.96
C VAL A 70 12.82 2.67 5.14
N ASP A 71 12.23 1.92 6.05
CA ASP A 71 12.94 1.09 7.00
C ASP A 71 12.29 -0.30 7.05
N LYS A 72 12.60 -1.09 8.08
CA LYS A 72 12.05 -2.44 8.23
C LYS A 72 10.52 -2.47 8.39
N HIS A 73 9.92 -1.52 9.09
CA HIS A 73 8.51 -1.53 9.52
C HIS A 73 7.67 -0.36 8.96
N GLN A 74 8.28 0.58 8.24
CA GLN A 74 7.58 1.66 7.55
C GLN A 74 8.15 1.88 6.14
N ALA A 75 7.28 2.32 5.23
CA ALA A 75 7.67 2.82 3.92
C ALA A 75 6.79 4.00 3.52
N LEU A 76 7.42 5.01 2.93
CA LEU A 76 6.79 6.16 2.31
C LEU A 76 7.18 6.18 0.82
N VAL A 77 6.18 6.03 -0.04
CA VAL A 77 6.38 5.82 -1.48
C VAL A 77 5.48 6.73 -2.27
N LEU A 78 6.04 7.42 -3.26
CA LEU A 78 5.27 8.12 -4.26
C LEU A 78 4.82 7.12 -5.34
N MET A 79 3.51 6.95 -5.45
CA MET A 79 2.86 6.08 -6.42
C MET A 79 2.28 6.93 -7.55
N GLN A 80 2.35 6.44 -8.78
CA GLN A 80 1.71 7.08 -9.93
C GLN A 80 0.59 6.18 -10.45
N ALA A 81 -0.62 6.71 -10.55
CA ALA A 81 -1.74 6.03 -11.19
C ALA A 81 -1.51 5.92 -12.70
N GLN A 82 -1.89 4.79 -13.27
CA GLN A 82 -1.68 4.53 -14.70
C GLN A 82 -2.72 5.19 -15.60
N ARG A 83 -3.90 5.54 -15.06
CA ARG A 83 -5.02 6.06 -15.84
C ARG A 83 -4.88 7.54 -16.16
N ASP A 84 -4.47 8.33 -15.19
CA ASP A 84 -4.47 9.80 -15.23
C ASP A 84 -3.10 10.41 -14.84
N GLU A 85 -2.08 9.56 -14.66
CA GLU A 85 -0.75 9.94 -14.21
C GLU A 85 -0.71 10.66 -12.85
N GLY A 86 -1.81 10.64 -12.09
CA GLY A 86 -1.91 11.27 -10.78
C GLY A 86 -0.89 10.68 -9.80
N LEU A 87 -0.24 11.55 -9.03
CA LEU A 87 0.71 11.18 -8.01
C LEU A 87 0.03 11.04 -6.66
N TYR A 88 0.40 10.00 -5.92
CA TYR A 88 -0.15 9.69 -4.62
C TYR A 88 0.97 9.38 -3.64
N MET A 89 1.04 10.15 -2.55
CA MET A 89 1.90 9.81 -1.43
C MET A 89 1.26 8.65 -0.66
N THR A 90 1.95 7.52 -0.63
CA THR A 90 1.47 6.28 0.00
C THR A 90 2.36 5.96 1.20
N GLN A 91 1.76 5.95 2.38
CA GLN A 91 2.41 5.52 3.62
C GLN A 91 1.90 4.15 4.02
N ILE A 92 2.82 3.27 4.41
CA ILE A 92 2.51 1.97 5.01
C ILE A 92 3.37 1.73 6.24
N ASN A 93 2.74 1.33 7.35
CA ASN A 93 3.41 0.86 8.55
C ASN A 93 2.94 -0.56 8.88
N VAL A 94 3.82 -1.37 9.46
CA VAL A 94 3.52 -2.74 9.88
C VAL A 94 3.98 -2.99 11.32
N GLU A 95 3.42 -4.01 11.95
CA GLU A 95 3.88 -4.51 13.25
C GLU A 95 5.35 -4.96 13.21
N GLU A 96 6.06 -4.76 14.31
CA GLU A 96 7.44 -5.24 14.46
C GLU A 96 7.52 -6.76 14.54
N ASP A 97 6.53 -7.37 15.21
CA ASP A 97 6.46 -8.81 15.38
C ASP A 97 5.82 -9.49 14.16
N TYR A 98 6.21 -10.75 13.93
CA TYR A 98 5.56 -11.58 12.94
C TYR A 98 4.06 -11.76 13.29
N PRO A 99 3.12 -11.61 12.35
CA PRO A 99 3.32 -11.67 10.90
C PRO A 99 3.52 -10.32 10.19
N HIS A 100 3.83 -9.23 10.90
CA HIS A 100 3.95 -7.89 10.33
C HIS A 100 2.65 -7.43 9.65
N ARG A 101 1.56 -7.40 10.42
CA ARG A 101 0.29 -6.89 9.91
C ARG A 101 0.39 -5.39 9.69
N ILE A 102 -0.36 -4.89 8.72
CA ILE A 102 -0.45 -3.48 8.37
C ILE A 102 -1.23 -2.77 9.46
N THR A 103 -0.57 -1.83 10.12
CA THR A 103 -1.15 -0.96 11.16
C THR A 103 -1.62 0.36 10.58
N VAL A 104 -0.92 0.86 9.55
CA VAL A 104 -1.27 2.06 8.81
C VAL A 104 -1.14 1.79 7.33
N TYR A 105 -2.18 2.13 6.58
CA TYR A 105 -2.10 2.33 5.14
C TYR A 105 -2.89 3.59 4.81
N SER A 106 -2.23 4.56 4.22
CA SER A 106 -2.87 5.78 3.73
C SER A 106 -2.33 6.14 2.37
N GLN A 107 -3.21 6.70 1.55
CA GLN A 107 -2.89 7.18 0.22
C GLN A 107 -3.51 8.56 0.04
N GLN A 108 -2.66 9.56 -0.18
CA GLN A 108 -3.07 10.95 -0.34
C GLN A 108 -2.67 11.45 -1.73
N PRO A 109 -3.59 12.06 -2.51
CA PRO A 109 -3.23 12.65 -3.79
C PRO A 109 -2.26 13.82 -3.57
N LEU A 110 -1.21 13.86 -4.38
CA LEU A 110 -0.25 14.96 -4.43
C LEU A 110 -0.77 15.97 -5.46
N ASN A 111 -1.84 16.68 -5.13
CA ASN A 111 -2.31 17.78 -5.97
C ASN A 111 -1.37 18.98 -5.77
N GLU A 112 -0.97 19.63 -6.86
CA GLU A 112 -0.57 21.03 -6.79
C GLU A 112 -1.78 21.82 -6.26
N ALA A 113 -1.55 22.62 -5.21
CA ALA A 113 -2.55 23.50 -4.62
C ALA A 113 -3.08 24.53 -5.63
#